data_AF-A0A3D4B128-F1
#
_entry.id   AF-A0A3D4B128-F1
#
_cell.length_a   1.000
_cell.length_b   1.000
_cell.length_c   1.000
_cell.angle_alpha   90.00
_cell.angle_beta   90.00
_cell.angle_gamma   90.00
#
_symmetry.space_group_name_H-M   'P 1'
#
loop_
_entity.id
_entity.type
_entity.pdbx_description
1 polymer ?
#
loop_
_entity_poly.entity_id
_entity_poly.type
_entity_poly.pdbx_seq_one_letter_code
_entity_poly.pdbx_strand_id
1 'polypeptide(L)'
;PYWIVIGSAIGAILTMILNPILYDFGILKTWSPGMDTIQTTLVNDIDFWMSVRIGTAFSVALLGGWSIWTSLRKRSKNAKTPGKRGSMKLPTGRGDFPLSVIFGAFVLLTVGYIVLSWRLVPGFPILFFVLYGFIYTPLSSYASARLRAITGADLQFPLIKEATFILSGYKGIDIWFAPIPIFNYGGQAQAFREIELTGTRFSSVLKAELLMIPVLLFCSLLFWHFIWGLAPIPSQAYPYAQKFWQQQATMQALWYSSTTGAGFENSYLLEALKVPYMVSGAVFGVAAYAILAVFNMPVMLIFGMIASVGTVPHAFFPQLFGALLGRYYMEKKFGRQKWHRYTPVLAAGYACGTGLVGMATVAVALISKTVSPLVY
;
A
#
# COMPACT_ATOMS: atom_id res chain seq x y z
N PRO A 1 11.76 10.43 9.04
CA PRO A 1 12.29 9.13 8.54
C PRO A 1 13.01 8.29 9.62
N TYR A 2 14.04 8.82 10.31
CA TYR A 2 14.83 8.02 11.26
C TYR A 2 14.00 7.25 12.29
N TRP A 3 13.07 7.92 12.98
CA TRP A 3 12.24 7.28 14.00
C TRP A 3 11.28 6.22 13.46
N ILE A 4 10.84 6.34 12.20
CA ILE A 4 10.06 5.30 11.52
C ILE A 4 10.94 4.06 11.34
N VAL A 5 12.19 4.22 10.87
CA VAL A 5 13.11 3.09 10.68
C VAL A 5 13.47 2.42 12.02
N ILE A 6 13.68 3.21 13.08
CA ILE A 6 13.88 2.65 14.43
C ILE A 6 12.64 1.89 14.90
N GLY A 7 11.45 2.43 14.65
CA GLY A 7 10.19 1.73 14.90
C GLY A 7 10.12 0.39 14.18
N SER A 8 10.47 0.37 12.90
CA SER A 8 10.54 -0.85 12.09
C SER A 8 11.51 -1.89 12.65
N ALA A 9 12.70 -1.45 13.10
CA ALA A 9 13.65 -2.33 13.77
C ALA A 9 13.09 -2.90 15.08
N ILE A 10 12.44 -2.08 15.91
CA ILE A 10 11.80 -2.54 17.15
C ILE A 10 10.68 -3.54 16.84
N GLY A 11 9.83 -3.27 15.84
CA GLY A 11 8.76 -4.18 15.43
C GLY A 11 9.27 -5.54 14.95
N ALA A 12 10.38 -5.54 14.22
CA ALA A 12 11.01 -6.78 13.77
C ALA A 12 11.69 -7.55 14.91
N ILE A 13 12.40 -6.87 15.82
CA ILE A 13 12.98 -7.49 17.03
C ILE A 13 11.85 -8.07 17.90
N LEU A 14 10.77 -7.33 18.08
CA LEU A 14 9.59 -7.79 18.80
C LEU A 14 9.02 -9.06 18.18
N THR A 15 8.97 -9.14 16.85
CA THR A 15 8.54 -10.34 16.11
C THR A 15 9.48 -11.52 16.35
N MET A 16 10.79 -11.29 16.36
CA MET A 16 11.80 -12.32 16.64
C MET A 16 11.69 -12.87 18.06
N ILE A 17 11.35 -12.02 19.04
CA ILE A 17 11.19 -12.42 20.44
C ILE A 17 9.83 -13.09 20.66
N LEU A 18 8.76 -12.55 20.07
CA LEU A 18 7.42 -13.07 20.25
C LEU A 18 7.20 -14.42 19.58
N ASN A 19 7.80 -14.69 18.41
CA ASN A 19 7.57 -15.95 17.70
C ASN A 19 7.89 -17.21 18.54
N PRO A 20 9.07 -17.34 19.18
CA PRO A 20 9.35 -18.46 20.08
C PRO A 20 8.38 -18.53 21.27
N ILE A 21 8.08 -17.39 21.89
CA ILE A 21 7.15 -17.31 23.02
C ILE A 21 5.75 -17.81 22.62
N LEU A 22 5.24 -17.37 21.48
CA LEU A 22 3.94 -17.78 20.94
C LEU A 22 3.90 -19.26 20.56
N TYR A 23 5.04 -19.82 20.13
CA TYR A 23 5.17 -21.26 19.90
C TYR A 23 5.07 -22.05 21.21
N ASP A 24 5.81 -21.63 22.25
CA ASP A 24 5.81 -22.28 23.56
C ASP A 24 4.43 -22.21 24.24
N PHE A 25 3.68 -21.13 24.03
CA PHE A 25 2.29 -20.99 24.49
C PHE A 25 1.26 -21.76 23.65
N GLY A 26 1.69 -22.49 22.62
CA GLY A 26 0.80 -23.28 21.76
C GLY A 26 -0.16 -22.44 20.90
N ILE A 27 0.20 -21.18 20.62
CA ILE A 27 -0.58 -20.28 19.74
C ILE A 27 -0.25 -20.55 18.27
N LEU A 28 1.03 -20.78 17.95
CA LEU A 28 1.51 -21.15 16.61
C LEU A 28 1.44 -22.67 16.42
N LYS A 29 0.22 -23.19 16.28
CA LYS A 29 -0.06 -24.63 16.28
C LYS A 29 0.35 -25.33 14.99
N THR A 30 0.35 -24.60 13.88
CA THR A 30 0.57 -25.15 12.54
C THR A 30 2.06 -25.24 12.20
N TRP A 31 2.91 -24.49 12.92
CA TRP A 31 4.35 -24.50 12.68
C TRP A 31 5.03 -25.76 13.22
N SER A 32 5.93 -26.34 12.43
CA SER A 32 6.75 -27.48 12.85
C SER A 32 8.23 -27.31 12.47
N PRO A 33 9.17 -27.89 13.23
CA PRO A 33 10.58 -27.93 12.85
C PRO A 33 10.77 -28.51 11.45
N GLY A 34 11.60 -27.86 10.63
CA GLY A 34 11.86 -28.27 9.24
C GLY A 34 11.07 -27.52 8.16
N MET A 35 10.08 -26.69 8.54
CA MET A 35 9.44 -25.76 7.60
C MET A 35 10.43 -24.69 7.11
N ASP A 36 10.38 -24.38 5.82
CA ASP A 36 11.19 -23.28 5.27
C ASP A 36 10.64 -21.92 5.72
N THR A 37 11.38 -20.83 5.44
CA THR A 37 10.96 -19.48 5.85
C THR A 37 9.63 -19.07 5.21
N ILE A 38 9.35 -19.50 3.97
CA ILE A 38 8.15 -19.13 3.22
C ILE A 38 6.92 -19.77 3.86
N GLN A 39 6.96 -21.08 4.08
CA GLN A 39 5.93 -21.83 4.79
C GLN A 39 5.76 -21.33 6.22
N THR A 40 6.86 -21.10 6.95
CA THR A 40 6.82 -20.54 8.30
C THR A 40 6.08 -19.20 8.34
N THR A 41 6.34 -18.30 7.37
CA THR A 41 5.62 -17.02 7.31
C THR A 41 4.13 -17.20 7.02
N LEU A 42 3.77 -18.13 6.13
CA LEU A 42 2.38 -18.42 5.79
C LEU A 42 1.60 -18.95 6.99
N VAL A 43 2.13 -19.96 7.69
CA VAL A 43 1.43 -20.61 8.81
C VAL A 43 1.33 -19.68 10.02
N ASN A 44 2.39 -18.93 10.33
CA ASN A 44 2.37 -17.96 11.43
C ASN A 44 1.46 -16.77 11.14
N ASP A 45 1.31 -16.39 9.87
CA ASP A 45 0.35 -15.39 9.43
C ASP A 45 -1.09 -15.86 9.68
N ILE A 46 -1.43 -17.08 9.26
CA ILE A 46 -2.77 -17.67 9.48
C ILE A 46 -3.06 -17.81 10.98
N ASP A 47 -2.09 -18.31 11.76
CA ASP A 47 -2.30 -18.61 13.17
C ASP A 47 -2.39 -17.36 14.06
N PHE A 48 -1.66 -16.29 13.75
CA PHE A 48 -1.55 -15.15 14.66
C PHE A 48 -1.37 -13.80 13.95
N TRP A 49 -0.34 -13.67 13.10
CA TRP A 49 0.12 -12.35 12.63
C TRP A 49 -0.87 -11.64 11.72
N MET A 50 -1.66 -12.36 10.92
CA MET A 50 -2.73 -11.75 10.12
C MET A 50 -3.70 -10.98 11.01
N SER A 51 -4.22 -11.62 12.07
CA SER A 51 -5.17 -10.99 13.00
C SER A 51 -4.56 -9.76 13.69
N VAL A 52 -3.31 -9.86 14.17
CA VAL A 52 -2.61 -8.75 14.83
C VAL A 52 -2.33 -7.59 13.88
N ARG A 53 -1.90 -7.85 12.63
CA ARG A 53 -1.65 -6.81 11.61
C ARG A 53 -2.93 -6.08 11.25
N ILE A 54 -4.05 -6.80 11.16
CA ILE A 54 -5.37 -6.19 10.96
C ILE A 54 -5.70 -5.25 12.11
N GLY A 55 -5.56 -5.71 13.36
CA GLY A 55 -5.80 -4.89 14.56
C GLY A 55 -4.93 -3.64 14.65
N THR A 56 -3.62 -3.80 14.43
CA THR A 56 -2.69 -2.67 14.44
C THR A 56 -2.96 -1.68 13.30
N ALA A 57 -3.38 -2.15 12.13
CA ALA A 57 -3.80 -1.28 11.04
C ALA A 57 -5.08 -0.48 11.38
N PHE A 58 -6.05 -1.08 12.08
CA PHE A 58 -7.20 -0.34 12.63
C PHE A 58 -6.76 0.76 13.60
N SER A 59 -5.73 0.53 14.41
CA SER A 59 -5.15 1.56 15.28
C SER A 59 -4.63 2.75 14.48
N VAL A 60 -3.89 2.49 13.41
CA VAL A 60 -3.37 3.53 12.51
C VAL A 60 -4.50 4.32 11.88
N ALA A 61 -5.56 3.63 11.42
CA ALA A 61 -6.74 4.28 10.86
C ALA A 61 -7.46 5.18 11.89
N LEU A 62 -7.64 4.70 13.13
CA LEU A 62 -8.25 5.47 14.22
C LEU A 62 -7.41 6.70 14.58
N LEU A 63 -6.09 6.53 14.75
CA LEU A 63 -5.16 7.62 15.06
C LEU A 63 -5.08 8.64 13.91
N GLY A 64 -5.04 8.16 12.66
CA GLY A 64 -5.07 8.99 11.45
C GLY A 64 -6.35 9.80 11.37
N GLY A 65 -7.50 9.14 11.53
CA GLY A 65 -8.82 9.79 11.58
C GLY A 65 -8.92 10.83 12.69
N TRP A 66 -8.45 10.51 13.90
CA TRP A 66 -8.40 11.44 15.03
C TRP A 66 -7.53 12.68 14.75
N SER A 67 -6.37 12.50 14.12
CA SER A 67 -5.49 13.60 13.74
C SER A 67 -6.13 14.54 12.71
N ILE A 68 -6.90 13.99 11.76
CA ILE A 68 -7.64 14.75 10.77
C ILE A 68 -8.79 15.51 11.45
N TRP A 69 -9.57 14.83 12.28
CA TRP A 69 -10.69 15.40 13.03
C TRP A 69 -10.27 16.58 13.91
N THR A 70 -9.23 16.40 14.72
CA THR A 70 -8.68 17.47 15.56
C THR A 70 -8.13 18.63 14.73
N SER A 71 -7.50 18.35 13.60
CA SER A 71 -7.03 19.37 12.65
C SER A 71 -8.17 20.16 12.01
N LEU A 72 -9.30 19.53 11.72
CA LEU A 72 -10.52 20.18 11.21
C LEU A 72 -11.17 21.06 12.28
N ARG A 73 -11.30 20.56 13.51
CA ARG A 73 -11.84 21.33 14.66
C ARG A 73 -10.97 22.54 15.02
N LYS A 74 -9.64 22.40 15.04
CA LYS A 74 -8.71 23.53 15.27
C LYS A 74 -8.81 24.59 14.18
N ARG A 75 -9.08 24.19 12.93
CA ARG A 75 -9.27 25.11 11.81
C ARG A 75 -10.62 25.84 11.87
N SER A 76 -11.68 25.20 12.34
CA SER A 76 -12.96 25.86 12.64
C SER A 76 -12.79 26.96 13.69
N LYS A 77 -11.95 26.75 14.72
CA LYS A 77 -11.58 27.79 15.70
C LYS A 77 -10.68 28.90 15.12
N ASN A 78 -9.76 28.56 14.22
CA ASN A 78 -8.85 29.52 13.55
C ASN A 78 -9.42 30.09 12.23
N ALA A 79 -10.66 29.78 11.85
CA ALA A 79 -11.31 30.27 10.63
C ALA A 79 -11.65 31.77 10.68
N LYS A 80 -11.33 32.45 11.79
CA LYS A 80 -11.50 33.90 11.95
C LYS A 80 -10.33 34.73 11.38
N THR A 81 -9.27 34.12 10.85
CA THR A 81 -8.16 34.86 10.21
C THR A 81 -8.31 34.84 8.67
N PRO A 82 -8.61 35.98 8.01
CA PRO A 82 -9.03 36.04 6.60
C PRO A 82 -7.87 35.97 5.57
N GLY A 83 -6.80 35.22 5.86
CA GLY A 83 -5.54 35.36 5.12
C GLY A 83 -5.23 34.34 4.02
N LYS A 84 -5.82 33.13 4.04
CA LYS A 84 -5.48 32.07 3.05
C LYS A 84 -6.66 31.14 2.77
N ARG A 85 -7.74 31.68 2.20
CA ARG A 85 -8.64 30.82 1.39
C ARG A 85 -7.84 30.47 0.13
N GLY A 86 -7.56 29.18 -0.06
CA GLY A 86 -7.00 28.70 -1.32
C GLY A 86 -7.88 29.23 -2.44
N SER A 87 -7.30 30.03 -3.34
CA SER A 87 -7.99 30.54 -4.50
C SER A 87 -8.55 29.34 -5.29
N MET A 88 -9.86 29.30 -5.48
CA MET A 88 -10.50 28.35 -6.40
C MET A 88 -10.28 28.77 -7.87
N LYS A 89 -9.64 29.92 -8.11
CA LYS A 89 -9.19 30.31 -9.45
C LYS A 89 -7.99 29.45 -9.82
N LEU A 90 -8.12 28.78 -10.95
CA LEU A 90 -7.05 28.04 -11.60
C LEU A 90 -5.83 28.97 -11.81
N PRO A 91 -4.59 28.48 -11.62
CA PRO A 91 -3.40 29.25 -11.95
C PRO A 91 -3.44 29.72 -13.42
N THR A 92 -3.32 31.03 -13.63
CA THR A 92 -3.38 31.62 -14.96
C THR A 92 -2.19 31.17 -15.81
N GLY A 93 -2.43 30.64 -17.02
CA GLY A 93 -1.38 30.30 -18.00
C GLY A 93 -0.96 28.83 -18.08
N ARG A 94 -1.52 27.92 -17.26
CA ARG A 94 -1.16 26.47 -17.26
C ARG A 94 -1.87 25.63 -18.34
N GLY A 95 -2.94 26.16 -18.95
CA GLY A 95 -3.77 25.45 -19.93
C GLY A 95 -4.71 24.41 -19.29
N ASP A 96 -5.11 24.65 -18.04
CA ASP A 96 -6.01 23.78 -17.28
C ASP A 96 -7.44 23.81 -17.84
N PHE A 97 -8.11 22.66 -17.82
CA PHE A 97 -9.53 22.57 -18.14
C PHE A 97 -10.40 23.28 -17.10
N PRO A 98 -11.55 23.86 -17.49
CA PRO A 98 -12.46 24.45 -16.53
C PRO A 98 -12.95 23.40 -15.52
N LEU A 99 -13.20 23.84 -14.28
CA LEU A 99 -13.55 22.94 -13.18
C LEU A 99 -14.80 22.09 -13.47
N SER A 100 -15.74 22.61 -14.27
CA SER A 100 -16.93 21.90 -14.72
C SER A 100 -16.59 20.69 -15.60
N VAL A 101 -15.60 20.80 -16.49
CA VAL A 101 -15.15 19.69 -17.35
C VAL A 101 -14.45 18.63 -16.50
N ILE A 102 -13.64 19.04 -15.52
CA ILE A 102 -12.99 18.11 -14.59
C ILE A 102 -14.03 17.34 -13.76
N PHE A 103 -15.02 18.05 -13.21
CA PHE A 103 -16.10 17.42 -12.44
C PHE A 103 -16.97 16.51 -13.32
N GLY A 104 -17.32 16.95 -14.54
CA GLY A 104 -18.06 16.15 -15.50
C GLY A 104 -17.31 14.88 -15.90
N ALA A 105 -16.01 14.98 -16.18
CA ALA A 105 -15.17 13.82 -16.47
C ALA A 105 -15.06 12.87 -15.27
N PHE A 106 -14.93 13.40 -14.05
CA PHE A 106 -14.93 12.58 -12.84
C PHE A 106 -16.25 11.81 -12.69
N VAL A 107 -17.41 12.48 -12.81
CA VAL A 107 -18.72 11.83 -12.72
C VAL A 107 -18.87 10.77 -13.82
N LEU A 108 -18.54 11.11 -15.06
CA LEU A 108 -18.65 10.20 -16.21
C LEU A 108 -17.80 8.95 -16.03
N LEU A 109 -16.52 9.10 -15.66
CA LEU A 109 -15.62 7.97 -15.45
C LEU A 109 -16.06 7.12 -14.25
N THR A 110 -16.48 7.76 -13.16
CA THR A 110 -16.96 7.06 -11.96
C THR A 110 -18.22 6.26 -12.26
N VAL A 111 -19.19 6.85 -12.97
CA VAL A 111 -20.37 6.13 -13.46
C VAL A 111 -19.97 4.98 -14.38
N GLY A 112 -19.02 5.19 -15.30
CA GLY A 112 -18.49 4.15 -16.17
C GLY A 112 -17.95 2.95 -15.39
N TYR A 113 -17.14 3.18 -14.35
CA TYR A 113 -16.65 2.13 -13.46
C TYR A 113 -17.77 1.43 -12.67
N ILE A 114 -18.76 2.18 -12.18
CA ILE A 114 -19.92 1.61 -11.47
C ILE A 114 -20.73 0.71 -12.41
N VAL A 115 -21.03 1.17 -13.62
CA VAL A 115 -21.78 0.41 -14.63
C VAL A 115 -21.00 -0.84 -15.06
N LEU A 116 -19.70 -0.71 -15.28
CA LEU A 116 -18.85 -1.85 -15.61
C LEU A 116 -18.83 -2.88 -14.48
N SER A 117 -18.65 -2.44 -13.23
CA SER A 117 -18.65 -3.32 -12.05
C SER A 117 -19.99 -4.02 -11.87
N TRP A 118 -21.10 -3.29 -12.02
CA TRP A 118 -22.45 -3.84 -11.93
C TRP A 118 -22.74 -4.84 -13.04
N ARG A 119 -22.26 -4.59 -14.27
CA ARG A 119 -22.44 -5.53 -15.38
C ARG A 119 -21.63 -6.81 -15.20
N LEU A 120 -20.44 -6.71 -14.61
CA LEU A 120 -19.59 -7.87 -14.34
C LEU A 120 -20.09 -8.70 -13.14
N VAL A 121 -20.68 -8.04 -12.12
CA VAL A 121 -21.17 -8.68 -10.90
C VAL A 121 -22.57 -8.14 -10.55
N PRO A 122 -23.62 -8.60 -11.25
CA PRO A 122 -24.97 -8.05 -11.09
C PRO A 122 -25.61 -8.41 -9.74
N GLY A 123 -25.14 -9.48 -9.09
CA GLY A 123 -25.66 -9.91 -7.79
C GLY A 123 -25.18 -9.08 -6.60
N PHE A 124 -24.15 -8.24 -6.79
CA PHE A 124 -23.62 -7.40 -5.70
C PHE A 124 -24.40 -6.08 -5.58
N PRO A 125 -24.71 -5.60 -4.36
CA PRO A 125 -25.51 -4.39 -4.21
C PRO A 125 -24.83 -3.15 -4.81
N ILE A 126 -25.47 -2.54 -5.82
CA ILE A 126 -24.94 -1.36 -6.53
C ILE A 126 -24.67 -0.16 -5.60
N LEU A 127 -25.39 -0.09 -4.48
CA LEU A 127 -25.20 0.94 -3.46
C LEU A 127 -23.74 1.01 -3.00
N PHE A 128 -23.07 -0.12 -2.82
CA PHE A 128 -21.66 -0.13 -2.41
C PHE A 128 -20.74 0.43 -3.49
N PHE A 129 -21.00 0.16 -4.78
CA PHE A 129 -20.23 0.77 -5.88
C PHE A 129 -20.41 2.29 -5.92
N VAL A 130 -21.64 2.77 -5.69
CA VAL A 130 -21.94 4.22 -5.61
C VAL A 130 -21.23 4.86 -4.42
N LEU A 131 -21.32 4.26 -3.23
CA LEU A 131 -20.62 4.72 -2.04
C LEU A 131 -19.09 4.77 -2.25
N TYR A 132 -18.54 3.75 -2.92
CA TYR A 132 -17.11 3.70 -3.21
C TYR A 132 -16.66 4.79 -4.18
N GLY A 133 -17.36 4.93 -5.30
CA GLY A 133 -17.03 5.90 -6.33
C GLY A 133 -17.21 7.35 -5.90
N PHE A 134 -18.37 7.69 -5.33
CA PHE A 134 -18.74 9.09 -5.07
C PHE A 134 -18.40 9.59 -3.67
N ILE A 135 -18.27 8.71 -2.68
CA ILE A 135 -18.03 9.12 -1.29
C ILE A 135 -16.63 8.73 -0.85
N TYR A 136 -16.33 7.43 -0.85
CA TYR A 136 -15.07 6.91 -0.32
C TYR A 136 -13.86 7.40 -1.11
N THR A 137 -13.87 7.26 -2.44
CA THR A 137 -12.73 7.64 -3.29
C THR A 137 -12.38 9.13 -3.16
N PRO A 138 -13.32 10.09 -3.27
CA PRO A 138 -13.00 11.51 -3.06
C PRO A 138 -12.52 11.82 -1.64
N LEU A 139 -13.17 11.25 -0.62
CA LEU A 139 -12.83 11.51 0.78
C LEU A 139 -11.43 10.97 1.13
N SER A 140 -11.13 9.72 0.75
CA SER A 140 -9.84 9.08 0.97
C SER A 140 -8.73 9.78 0.18
N SER A 141 -9.01 10.21 -1.06
CA SER A 141 -8.08 10.98 -1.89
C SER A 141 -7.75 12.34 -1.28
N TYR A 142 -8.75 13.07 -0.78
CA TYR A 142 -8.55 14.35 -0.10
C TYR A 142 -7.73 14.19 1.19
N ALA A 143 -8.11 13.22 2.01
CA ALA A 143 -7.42 12.94 3.26
C ALA A 143 -5.96 12.51 3.00
N SER A 144 -5.72 11.68 1.98
CA SER A 144 -4.38 11.25 1.57
C SER A 144 -3.56 12.39 1.00
N ALA A 145 -4.10 13.22 0.10
CA ALA A 145 -3.39 14.39 -0.42
C ALA A 145 -2.91 15.32 0.71
N ARG A 146 -3.77 15.52 1.71
CA ARG A 146 -3.43 16.35 2.88
C ARG A 146 -2.40 15.67 3.78
N LEU A 147 -2.58 14.39 4.08
CA LEU A 147 -1.64 13.63 4.89
C LEU A 147 -0.28 13.64 4.23
N ARG A 148 -0.22 13.40 2.93
CA ARG A 148 1.00 13.41 2.15
C ARG A 148 1.69 14.77 2.14
N ALA A 149 0.94 15.87 2.07
CA ALA A 149 1.50 17.21 2.18
C ALA A 149 2.14 17.50 3.55
N ILE A 150 1.68 16.83 4.62
CA ILE A 150 2.17 17.06 6.00
C ILE A 150 3.27 16.06 6.39
N THR A 151 3.09 14.79 6.05
CA THR A 151 3.91 13.67 6.54
C THR A 151 4.64 12.92 5.42
N GLY A 152 4.29 13.15 4.15
CA GLY A 152 4.82 12.42 3.00
C GLY A 152 4.20 11.02 2.82
N ALA A 153 3.15 10.67 3.58
CA ALA A 153 2.50 9.36 3.53
C ALA A 153 1.02 9.46 3.09
N ASP A 154 0.48 8.36 2.56
CA ASP A 154 -0.94 8.27 2.19
C ASP A 154 -1.79 7.70 3.31
N LEU A 155 -3.10 8.03 3.26
CA LEU A 155 -4.08 7.37 4.11
C LEU A 155 -4.48 6.06 3.44
N GLN A 156 -4.08 4.95 4.05
CA GLN A 156 -4.53 3.62 3.66
C GLN A 156 -5.43 3.07 4.76
N PHE A 157 -6.72 2.97 4.46
CA PHE A 157 -7.63 2.27 5.34
C PHE A 157 -7.51 0.77 5.09
N PRO A 158 -7.20 -0.04 6.11
CA PRO A 158 -7.06 -1.47 5.94
C PRO A 158 -8.41 -2.13 5.72
N LEU A 159 -8.43 -3.18 4.89
CA LEU A 159 -9.54 -4.12 4.73
C LEU A 159 -10.91 -3.54 4.34
N ILE A 160 -10.99 -2.32 3.79
CA ILE A 160 -12.30 -1.74 3.46
C ILE A 160 -13.03 -2.58 2.41
N LYS A 161 -12.30 -3.05 1.38
CA LYS A 161 -12.84 -3.89 0.31
C LYS A 161 -13.35 -5.22 0.89
N GLU A 162 -12.48 -5.91 1.62
CA GLU A 162 -12.70 -7.21 2.24
C GLU A 162 -13.87 -7.16 3.24
N ALA A 163 -13.88 -6.16 4.14
CA ALA A 163 -14.93 -6.00 5.13
C ALA A 163 -16.29 -5.75 4.48
N THR A 164 -16.34 -4.96 3.41
CA THR A 164 -17.61 -4.68 2.74
C THR A 164 -18.15 -5.89 2.01
N PHE A 165 -17.29 -6.74 1.43
CA PHE A 165 -17.75 -7.98 0.79
C PHE A 165 -18.34 -8.97 1.79
N ILE A 166 -17.69 -9.07 2.95
CA ILE A 166 -18.15 -9.94 4.04
C ILE A 166 -19.46 -9.41 4.63
N LEU A 167 -19.52 -8.10 4.92
CA LEU A 167 -20.68 -7.46 5.54
C LEU A 167 -21.86 -7.28 4.58
N SER A 168 -21.63 -7.24 3.27
CA SER A 168 -22.71 -7.18 2.27
C SER A 168 -23.49 -8.50 2.18
N GLY A 169 -23.00 -9.58 2.81
CA GLY A 169 -23.62 -10.91 2.75
C GLY A 169 -23.60 -11.53 1.34
N TYR A 170 -22.73 -11.03 0.45
CA TYR A 170 -22.66 -11.49 -0.93
C TYR A 170 -21.96 -12.84 -1.01
N LYS A 171 -22.53 -13.77 -1.79
CA LYS A 171 -21.96 -15.09 -2.02
C LYS A 171 -21.50 -15.19 -3.47
N GLY A 172 -20.20 -15.37 -3.67
CA GLY A 172 -19.59 -15.43 -5.00
C GLY A 172 -18.12 -15.03 -5.00
N ILE A 173 -17.34 -15.63 -5.90
CA ILE A 173 -15.91 -15.29 -6.07
C ILE A 173 -15.71 -14.10 -7.02
N ASP A 174 -16.67 -13.87 -7.90
CA ASP A 174 -16.63 -12.86 -8.97
C ASP A 174 -16.41 -11.43 -8.46
N ILE A 175 -16.93 -11.08 -7.29
CA ILE A 175 -16.70 -9.77 -6.67
C ILE A 175 -15.20 -9.49 -6.39
N TRP A 176 -14.40 -10.51 -6.15
CA TRP A 176 -12.97 -10.35 -5.87
C TRP A 176 -12.17 -9.91 -7.09
N PHE A 177 -12.65 -10.28 -8.28
CA PHE A 177 -12.07 -9.97 -9.59
C PHE A 177 -12.70 -8.73 -10.25
N ALA A 178 -13.74 -8.14 -9.66
CA ALA A 178 -14.42 -6.98 -10.21
C ALA A 178 -13.57 -5.69 -10.11
N PRO A 179 -13.65 -4.79 -11.11
CA PRO A 179 -12.92 -3.51 -11.12
C PRO A 179 -13.64 -2.44 -10.28
N ILE A 180 -13.62 -2.60 -8.97
CA ILE A 180 -14.39 -1.76 -8.03
C ILE A 180 -13.77 -0.36 -7.91
N PRO A 181 -14.58 0.72 -7.88
CA PRO A 181 -14.09 2.10 -7.83
C PRO A 181 -13.56 2.52 -6.44
N ILE A 182 -12.56 1.82 -5.93
CA ILE A 182 -11.84 2.11 -4.68
C ILE A 182 -10.46 2.66 -5.06
N PHE A 183 -10.39 3.97 -5.29
CA PHE A 183 -9.16 4.63 -5.72
C PHE A 183 -8.65 5.62 -4.69
N ASN A 184 -7.34 5.88 -4.73
CA ASN A 184 -6.70 6.92 -3.93
C ASN A 184 -5.87 7.83 -4.86
N TYR A 185 -6.35 9.06 -5.04
CA TYR A 185 -5.74 10.06 -5.90
C TYR A 185 -4.84 11.06 -5.18
N GLY A 186 -4.44 10.79 -3.92
CA GLY A 186 -3.51 11.62 -3.17
C GLY A 186 -2.15 11.78 -3.87
N GLY A 187 -1.73 10.71 -4.55
CA GLY A 187 -0.63 10.67 -5.52
C GLY A 187 -0.64 11.75 -6.56
N GLN A 188 -1.75 11.75 -7.27
CA GLN A 188 -1.96 12.55 -8.46
C GLN A 188 -2.11 14.01 -8.05
N ALA A 189 -2.71 14.31 -6.89
CA ALA A 189 -2.73 15.66 -6.35
C ALA A 189 -1.33 16.25 -6.12
N GLN A 190 -0.36 15.44 -5.65
CA GLN A 190 1.04 15.87 -5.56
C GLN A 190 1.65 16.06 -6.95
N ALA A 191 1.43 15.14 -7.88
CA ALA A 191 1.92 15.26 -9.25
C ALA A 191 1.41 16.55 -9.94
N PHE A 192 0.16 16.94 -9.71
CA PHE A 192 -0.37 18.23 -10.16
C PHE A 192 0.39 19.44 -9.60
N ARG A 193 0.88 19.35 -8.36
CA ARG A 193 1.73 20.38 -7.77
C ARG A 193 3.14 20.38 -8.38
N GLU A 194 3.68 19.21 -8.69
CA GLU A 194 4.97 19.09 -9.40
C GLU A 194 4.91 19.69 -10.81
N ILE A 195 3.81 19.46 -11.54
CA ILE A 195 3.53 20.08 -12.83
C ILE A 195 3.50 21.61 -12.70
N GLU A 196 2.84 22.13 -11.67
CA GLU A 196 2.81 23.57 -11.38
C GLU A 196 4.21 24.14 -11.10
N LEU A 197 5.01 23.47 -10.28
CA LEU A 197 6.34 23.92 -9.89
C LEU A 197 7.37 23.85 -11.03
N THR A 198 7.18 22.91 -11.95
CA THR A 198 8.05 22.74 -13.13
C THR A 198 7.65 23.63 -14.30
N GLY A 199 6.53 24.36 -14.20
CA GLY A 199 6.01 25.18 -15.30
C GLY A 199 5.56 24.36 -16.52
N THR A 200 5.29 23.07 -16.35
CA THR A 200 4.88 22.19 -17.45
C THR A 200 3.39 22.42 -17.77
N ARG A 201 3.07 22.42 -19.07
CA ARG A 201 1.67 22.59 -19.53
C ARG A 201 0.90 21.31 -19.31
N PHE A 202 -0.32 21.40 -18.77
CA PHE A 202 -1.17 20.22 -18.54
C PHE A 202 -1.45 19.44 -19.82
N SER A 203 -1.64 20.14 -20.94
CA SER A 203 -1.86 19.53 -22.25
C SER A 203 -0.67 18.70 -22.75
N SER A 204 0.56 19.08 -22.39
CA SER A 204 1.76 18.28 -22.72
C SER A 204 1.79 16.97 -21.93
N VAL A 205 1.42 17.03 -20.65
CA VAL A 205 1.32 15.83 -19.79
C VAL A 205 0.24 14.90 -20.31
N LEU A 206 -0.95 15.43 -20.63
CA LEU A 206 -2.04 14.66 -21.20
C LEU A 206 -1.66 13.99 -22.53
N LYS A 207 -0.97 14.72 -23.43
CA LYS A 207 -0.47 14.17 -24.69
C LYS A 207 0.55 13.05 -24.45
N ALA A 208 1.43 13.23 -23.47
CA ALA A 208 2.40 12.20 -23.09
C ALA A 208 1.69 10.94 -22.58
N GLU A 209 0.71 11.07 -21.67
CA GLU A 209 -0.09 9.94 -21.19
C GLU A 209 -0.84 9.25 -22.32
N LEU A 210 -1.47 10.00 -23.22
CA LEU A 210 -2.19 9.44 -24.35
C LEU A 210 -1.27 8.69 -25.33
N LEU A 211 -0.05 9.18 -25.54
CA LEU A 211 0.97 8.48 -26.34
C LEU A 211 1.51 7.24 -25.62
N MET A 212 1.66 7.29 -24.30
CA MET A 212 2.14 6.18 -23.50
C MET A 212 1.16 5.00 -23.51
N ILE A 213 -0.15 5.22 -23.51
CA ILE A 213 -1.16 4.15 -23.50
C ILE A 213 -0.95 3.11 -24.62
N PRO A 214 -0.96 3.46 -25.92
CA PRO A 214 -0.82 2.48 -26.99
C PRO A 214 0.57 1.82 -26.99
N VAL A 215 1.62 2.59 -26.70
CA VAL A 215 3.00 2.08 -26.63
C VAL A 215 3.13 1.06 -25.51
N LEU A 216 2.70 1.41 -24.30
CA LEU A 216 2.75 0.52 -23.14
C LEU A 216 1.86 -0.70 -23.33
N LEU A 217 0.67 -0.56 -23.91
CA LEU A 217 -0.22 -1.68 -24.16
C LEU A 217 0.40 -2.66 -25.17
N PHE A 218 0.90 -2.16 -26.29
CA PHE A 218 1.57 -2.98 -27.30
C PHE A 218 2.82 -3.68 -26.73
N CYS A 219 3.71 -2.92 -26.09
CA CYS A 219 4.91 -3.49 -25.47
C CYS A 219 4.57 -4.49 -24.38
N SER A 220 3.57 -4.22 -23.53
CA SER A 220 3.17 -5.14 -22.46
C SER A 220 2.62 -6.46 -23.01
N LEU A 221 1.81 -6.42 -24.08
CA LEU A 221 1.32 -7.62 -24.74
C LEU A 221 2.47 -8.42 -25.38
N LEU A 222 3.43 -7.73 -26.01
CA LEU A 222 4.62 -8.35 -26.59
C LEU A 222 5.46 -9.04 -25.51
N PHE A 223 5.77 -8.34 -24.41
CA PHE A 223 6.50 -8.90 -23.28
C PHE A 223 5.75 -10.06 -22.62
N TRP A 224 4.42 -9.96 -22.50
CA TRP A 224 3.60 -11.01 -21.94
C TRP A 224 3.67 -12.27 -22.81
N HIS A 225 3.47 -12.15 -24.11
CA HIS A 225 3.61 -13.26 -25.06
C HIS A 225 5.00 -13.90 -24.97
N PHE A 226 6.05 -13.07 -24.93
CA PHE A 226 7.42 -13.53 -24.83
C PHE A 226 7.72 -14.31 -23.55
N ILE A 227 7.32 -13.78 -22.39
CA ILE A 227 7.53 -14.44 -21.09
C ILE A 227 6.83 -15.81 -21.05
N TRP A 228 5.61 -15.91 -21.58
CA TRP A 228 4.89 -17.20 -21.60
C TRP A 228 5.44 -18.19 -22.63
N GLY A 229 6.09 -17.70 -23.69
CA GLY A 229 6.75 -18.54 -24.69
C GLY A 229 8.10 -19.12 -24.24
N LEU A 230 8.80 -18.49 -23.29
CA LEU A 230 10.14 -18.93 -22.86
C LEU A 230 10.14 -20.24 -22.07
N ALA A 231 9.22 -20.39 -21.13
CA ALA A 231 9.12 -21.56 -20.26
C ALA A 231 7.74 -21.59 -19.58
N PRO A 232 7.25 -22.77 -19.15
CA PRO A 232 6.04 -22.85 -18.35
C PRO A 232 6.20 -22.08 -17.03
N ILE A 233 5.12 -21.45 -16.54
CA ILE A 233 5.08 -20.76 -15.25
C ILE A 233 4.14 -21.55 -14.35
N PRO A 234 4.57 -22.01 -13.15
CA PRO A 234 5.91 -21.85 -12.55
C PRO A 234 6.95 -22.86 -13.07
N SER A 235 8.22 -22.46 -13.13
CA SER A 235 9.37 -23.34 -13.45
C SER A 235 10.68 -22.78 -12.88
N GLN A 236 11.78 -23.54 -12.98
CA GLN A 236 13.11 -23.09 -12.55
C GLN A 236 13.61 -21.84 -13.32
N ALA A 237 13.10 -21.60 -14.53
CA ALA A 237 13.39 -20.37 -15.27
C ALA A 237 12.82 -19.12 -14.58
N TYR A 238 11.83 -19.31 -13.69
CA TYR A 238 11.14 -18.29 -12.90
C TYR A 238 11.19 -18.59 -11.39
N PRO A 239 12.36 -18.49 -10.73
CA PRO A 239 12.53 -18.90 -9.33
C PRO A 239 11.61 -18.19 -8.34
N TYR A 240 11.34 -16.90 -8.56
CA TYR A 240 10.43 -16.13 -7.71
C TYR A 240 8.99 -16.67 -7.80
N ALA A 241 8.49 -16.88 -9.02
CA ALA A 241 7.17 -17.46 -9.22
C ALA A 241 7.10 -18.86 -8.62
N GLN A 242 8.11 -19.71 -8.84
CA GLN A 242 8.14 -21.07 -8.29
C GLN A 242 8.06 -21.10 -6.75
N LYS A 243 8.74 -20.18 -6.06
CA LYS A 243 8.78 -20.16 -4.59
C LYS A 243 7.57 -19.46 -3.96
N PHE A 244 7.15 -18.33 -4.51
CA PHE A 244 6.13 -17.47 -3.88
C PHE A 244 4.71 -17.69 -4.39
N TRP A 245 4.53 -18.32 -5.56
CA TRP A 245 3.20 -18.57 -6.14
C TRP A 245 2.27 -19.25 -5.15
N GLN A 246 2.71 -20.34 -4.53
CA GLN A 246 1.86 -21.12 -3.63
C GLN A 246 1.45 -20.30 -2.39
N GLN A 247 2.38 -19.56 -1.79
CA GLN A 247 2.10 -18.70 -0.64
C GLN A 247 1.07 -17.62 -1.00
N GLN A 248 1.27 -16.94 -2.13
CA GLN A 248 0.38 -15.88 -2.60
C GLN A 248 -1.00 -16.42 -2.97
N ALA A 249 -1.06 -17.54 -3.70
CA ALA A 249 -2.30 -18.19 -4.08
C ALA A 249 -3.08 -18.68 -2.85
N THR A 250 -2.40 -19.25 -1.85
CA THR A 250 -3.04 -19.70 -0.60
C THR A 250 -3.63 -18.52 0.18
N MET A 251 -2.87 -17.43 0.32
CA MET A 251 -3.37 -16.21 0.98
C MET A 251 -4.55 -15.60 0.23
N GLN A 252 -4.51 -15.54 -1.11
CA GLN A 252 -5.63 -15.04 -1.91
C GLN A 252 -6.86 -15.94 -1.78
N ALA A 253 -6.69 -17.26 -1.87
CA ALA A 253 -7.77 -18.23 -1.72
C ALA A 253 -8.43 -18.16 -0.33
N LEU A 254 -7.64 -17.89 0.73
CA LEU A 254 -8.17 -17.67 2.07
C LEU A 254 -9.15 -16.48 2.08
N TRP A 255 -8.78 -15.35 1.48
CA TRP A 255 -9.70 -14.20 1.35
C TRP A 255 -10.94 -14.54 0.51
N TYR A 256 -10.77 -15.25 -0.61
CA TYR A 256 -11.89 -15.66 -1.47
C TYR A 256 -12.87 -16.59 -0.76
N SER A 257 -12.39 -17.44 0.14
CA SER A 257 -13.22 -18.37 0.94
C SER A 257 -14.26 -17.66 1.81
N SER A 258 -14.07 -16.37 2.11
CA SER A 258 -15.03 -15.59 2.89
C SER A 258 -16.37 -15.33 2.19
N THR A 259 -16.40 -15.40 0.86
CA THR A 259 -17.63 -15.23 0.06
C THR A 259 -18.04 -16.48 -0.72
N THR A 260 -17.20 -17.52 -0.78
CA THR A 260 -17.46 -18.75 -1.56
C THR A 260 -17.80 -19.99 -0.74
N GLY A 261 -17.66 -19.94 0.60
CA GLY A 261 -17.98 -21.05 1.51
C GLY A 261 -19.48 -21.23 1.80
N ALA A 262 -19.82 -22.33 2.50
CA ALA A 262 -21.17 -22.71 2.93
C ALA A 262 -21.76 -21.78 4.02
N GLY A 263 -21.84 -20.48 3.72
CA GLY A 263 -22.23 -19.44 4.65
C GLY A 263 -21.08 -18.94 5.54
N PHE A 264 -21.36 -17.82 6.21
CA PHE A 264 -20.48 -17.14 7.16
C PHE A 264 -20.00 -18.05 8.31
N GLU A 265 -20.52 -19.25 8.49
CA GLU A 265 -20.16 -20.11 9.64
C GLU A 265 -19.02 -21.11 9.33
N ASN A 266 -18.70 -21.37 8.05
CA ASN A 266 -17.74 -22.41 7.65
C ASN A 266 -16.61 -21.90 6.73
N SER A 267 -16.36 -20.58 6.70
CA SER A 267 -15.25 -20.02 5.93
C SER A 267 -13.93 -20.21 6.69
N TYR A 268 -12.95 -20.89 6.07
CA TYR A 268 -11.57 -21.02 6.58
C TYR A 268 -10.96 -19.68 7.02
N LEU A 269 -11.39 -18.57 6.43
CA LEU A 269 -11.00 -17.24 6.84
C LEU A 269 -11.47 -16.85 8.26
N LEU A 270 -12.67 -17.25 8.68
CA LEU A 270 -13.18 -16.91 10.01
C LEU A 270 -12.53 -17.74 11.10
N GLU A 271 -12.12 -18.96 10.79
CA GLU A 271 -11.24 -19.76 11.65
C GLU A 271 -9.85 -19.11 11.77
N ALA A 272 -9.34 -18.53 10.68
CA ALA A 272 -8.08 -17.80 10.67
C ALA A 272 -8.17 -16.39 11.33
N LEU A 273 -9.35 -15.75 11.31
CA LEU A 273 -9.59 -14.44 11.94
C LEU A 273 -9.94 -14.60 13.42
N LYS A 274 -8.89 -14.60 14.24
CA LYS A 274 -9.00 -14.67 15.70
C LYS A 274 -9.26 -13.27 16.25
N VAL A 275 -10.54 -12.93 16.43
CA VAL A 275 -11.00 -11.63 16.96
C VAL A 275 -10.24 -11.17 18.21
N PRO A 276 -9.93 -12.04 19.20
CA PRO A 276 -9.13 -11.63 20.36
C PRO A 276 -7.76 -11.05 20.00
N TYR A 277 -7.06 -11.64 19.00
CA TYR A 277 -5.75 -11.15 18.54
C TYR A 277 -5.86 -9.88 17.70
N MET A 278 -6.98 -9.70 17.00
CA MET A 278 -7.28 -8.44 16.31
C MET A 278 -7.49 -7.30 17.33
N VAL A 279 -8.28 -7.56 18.38
CA VAL A 279 -8.50 -6.57 19.45
C VAL A 279 -7.20 -6.30 20.20
N SER A 280 -6.39 -7.32 20.51
CA SER A 280 -5.10 -7.10 21.18
C SER A 280 -4.13 -6.30 20.32
N GLY A 281 -4.10 -6.52 19.00
CA GLY A 281 -3.33 -5.70 18.06
C GLY A 281 -3.82 -4.25 18.02
N ALA A 282 -5.14 -4.03 18.07
CA ALA A 282 -5.73 -2.69 18.11
C ALA A 282 -5.41 -1.95 19.42
N VAL A 283 -5.56 -2.63 20.55
CA VAL A 283 -5.20 -2.09 21.87
C VAL A 283 -3.71 -1.81 21.94
N PHE A 284 -2.86 -2.70 21.44
CA PHE A 284 -1.41 -2.51 21.40
C PHE A 284 -1.03 -1.24 20.61
N GLY A 285 -1.58 -1.04 19.42
CA GLY A 285 -1.29 0.14 18.60
C GLY A 285 -1.70 1.46 19.26
N VAL A 286 -2.90 1.51 19.85
CA VAL A 286 -3.41 2.70 20.55
C VAL A 286 -2.69 2.94 21.87
N ALA A 287 -2.42 1.89 22.65
CA ALA A 287 -1.70 2.00 23.92
C ALA A 287 -0.25 2.43 23.70
N ALA A 288 0.46 1.84 22.73
CA ALA A 288 1.81 2.26 22.35
C ALA A 288 1.82 3.74 21.92
N TYR A 289 0.77 4.19 21.21
CA TYR A 289 0.58 5.61 20.92
C TYR A 289 0.40 6.48 22.15
N ALA A 290 -0.51 6.11 23.05
CA ALA A 290 -0.77 6.87 24.26
C ALA A 290 0.50 6.98 25.12
N ILE A 291 1.23 5.87 25.30
CA ILE A 291 2.49 5.83 26.05
C ILE A 291 3.50 6.79 25.42
N LEU A 292 3.77 6.68 24.12
CA LEU A 292 4.74 7.56 23.46
C LEU A 292 4.31 9.02 23.50
N ALA A 293 3.02 9.31 23.41
CA ALA A 293 2.49 10.67 23.55
C ALA A 293 2.67 11.23 24.96
N VAL A 294 2.40 10.44 26.01
CA VAL A 294 2.57 10.84 27.42
C VAL A 294 4.03 11.13 27.74
N PHE A 295 4.95 10.30 27.24
CA PHE A 295 6.39 10.49 27.45
C PHE A 295 7.03 11.50 26.47
N ASN A 296 6.23 12.21 25.65
CA ASN A 296 6.72 13.12 24.60
C ASN A 296 7.76 12.50 23.66
N MET A 297 7.65 11.19 23.43
CA MET A 297 8.52 10.45 22.53
C MET A 297 8.06 10.60 21.07
N PRO A 298 8.95 10.35 20.09
CA PRO A 298 8.63 10.46 18.67
C PRO A 298 7.51 9.51 18.24
N VAL A 299 6.29 10.03 18.12
CA VAL A 299 5.08 9.30 17.71
C VAL A 299 5.24 8.59 16.36
N MET A 300 6.14 9.08 15.50
CA MET A 300 6.48 8.43 14.23
C MET A 300 7.02 7.00 14.38
N LEU A 301 7.53 6.64 15.56
CA LEU A 301 8.06 5.30 15.85
C LEU A 301 6.98 4.21 15.70
N ILE A 302 5.74 4.51 16.07
CA ILE A 302 4.63 3.54 16.05
C ILE A 302 4.31 3.12 14.62
N PHE A 303 4.31 4.07 13.67
CA PHE A 303 4.03 3.76 12.28
C PHE A 303 5.06 2.80 11.70
N GLY A 304 6.35 2.98 12.05
CA GLY A 304 7.40 2.03 11.68
C GLY A 304 7.23 0.66 12.32
N MET A 305 6.91 0.64 13.62
CA MET A 305 6.68 -0.60 14.37
C MET A 305 5.53 -1.41 13.79
N ILE A 306 4.39 -0.76 13.53
CA ILE A 306 3.21 -1.39 12.94
C ILE A 306 3.52 -1.89 11.52
N ALA A 307 4.30 -1.16 10.73
CA ALA A 307 4.67 -1.58 9.37
C ALA A 307 5.59 -2.81 9.32
N SER A 308 6.27 -3.15 10.42
CA SER A 308 7.26 -4.24 10.45
C SER A 308 6.92 -5.39 11.39
N VAL A 309 5.89 -5.24 12.23
CA VAL A 309 5.45 -6.32 13.13
C VAL A 309 4.87 -7.48 12.33
N GLY A 310 5.25 -8.71 12.65
CA GLY A 310 4.82 -9.90 11.91
C GLY A 310 5.36 -9.96 10.48
N THR A 311 6.42 -9.21 10.17
CA THR A 311 7.14 -9.31 8.89
C THR A 311 8.46 -10.03 9.07
N VAL A 312 9.01 -10.51 7.96
CA VAL A 312 10.31 -11.18 7.93
C VAL A 312 11.44 -10.24 8.38
N PRO A 313 12.22 -10.59 9.42
CA PRO A 313 13.25 -9.71 10.00
C PRO A 313 14.40 -9.32 9.04
N HIS A 314 14.61 -9.99 7.91
CA HIS A 314 15.78 -9.69 7.07
C HIS A 314 15.74 -8.30 6.40
N ALA A 315 14.54 -7.75 6.16
CA ALA A 315 14.38 -6.52 5.39
C ALA A 315 14.75 -5.24 6.17
N PHE A 316 14.75 -5.26 7.50
CA PHE A 316 15.00 -4.04 8.29
C PHE A 316 16.49 -3.76 8.52
N PHE A 317 17.38 -4.77 8.46
CA PHE A 317 18.81 -4.56 8.74
C PHE A 317 19.45 -3.52 7.80
N PRO A 318 19.25 -3.57 6.46
CA PRO A 318 19.80 -2.56 5.56
C PRO A 318 19.22 -1.17 5.82
N GLN A 319 17.93 -1.10 6.13
CA GLN A 319 17.25 0.17 6.43
C GLN A 319 17.80 0.79 7.72
N LEU A 320 17.96 -0.02 8.77
CA LEU A 320 18.54 0.39 10.05
C LEU A 320 19.98 0.87 9.85
N PHE A 321 20.79 0.11 9.11
CA PHE A 321 22.17 0.50 8.78
C PHE A 321 22.21 1.84 8.04
N GLY A 322 21.39 2.01 7.01
CA GLY A 322 21.27 3.27 6.26
C GLY A 322 20.84 4.45 7.15
N ALA A 323 19.89 4.23 8.07
CA ALA A 323 19.43 5.26 8.99
C ALA A 323 20.50 5.65 10.03
N LEU A 324 21.26 4.68 10.55
CA LEU A 324 22.37 4.92 11.47
C LEU A 324 23.52 5.64 10.78
N LEU A 325 23.92 5.19 9.59
CA LEU A 325 24.95 5.83 8.77
C LEU A 325 24.55 7.27 8.42
N GLY A 326 23.31 7.47 8.00
CA GLY A 326 22.75 8.78 7.69
C GLY A 326 22.84 9.73 8.89
N ARG A 327 22.36 9.30 10.06
CA ARG A 327 22.26 10.15 11.25
C ARG A 327 23.59 10.37 11.96
N TYR A 328 24.44 9.35 12.09
CA TYR A 328 25.64 9.44 12.93
C TYR A 328 26.91 9.78 12.16
N TYR A 329 27.00 9.43 10.88
CA TYR A 329 28.18 9.69 10.07
C TYR A 329 27.94 10.80 9.04
N MET A 330 26.90 10.68 8.22
CA MET A 330 26.67 11.63 7.12
C MET A 330 26.21 13.01 7.61
N GLU A 331 25.33 13.08 8.61
CA GLU A 331 24.95 14.36 9.22
C GLU A 331 26.13 15.07 9.89
N LYS A 332 27.06 14.33 10.51
CA LYS A 332 28.28 14.89 11.10
C LYS A 332 29.26 15.38 10.03
N LYS A 333 29.43 14.62 8.95
CA LYS A 333 30.40 14.92 7.87
C LYS A 333 29.95 16.07 6.97
N PHE A 334 28.69 16.09 6.55
CA PHE A 334 28.18 17.06 5.55
C PHE A 334 27.41 18.23 6.17
N GLY A 335 27.10 18.15 7.47
CA GLY A 335 26.25 19.11 8.16
C GLY A 335 24.76 18.81 7.94
N ARG A 336 23.97 18.96 9.00
CA ARG A 336 22.57 18.52 9.07
C ARG A 336 21.69 19.10 7.96
N GLN A 337 21.78 20.40 7.68
CA GLN A 337 20.95 21.03 6.65
C GLN A 337 21.30 20.58 5.23
N LYS A 338 22.60 20.46 4.90
CA LYS A 338 23.03 20.01 3.57
C LYS A 338 22.66 18.55 3.35
N TRP A 339 22.87 17.68 4.34
CA TRP A 339 22.51 16.28 4.26
C TRP A 339 21.00 16.06 4.03
N HIS A 340 20.13 16.75 4.77
CA HIS A 340 18.68 16.63 4.58
C HIS A 340 18.20 17.13 3.21
N ARG A 341 18.91 18.07 2.57
CA ARG A 341 18.62 18.51 1.19
C ARG A 341 19.12 17.51 0.14
N TYR A 342 20.26 16.88 0.37
CA TYR A 342 20.83 15.90 -0.57
C TYR A 342 20.17 14.53 -0.48
N THR A 343 19.64 14.14 0.69
CA THR A 343 19.04 12.80 0.87
C THR A 343 17.95 12.49 -0.16
N PRO A 344 16.95 13.38 -0.43
CA PRO A 344 15.95 13.11 -1.46
C PRO A 344 16.53 13.02 -2.87
N VAL A 345 17.53 13.85 -3.19
CA VAL A 345 18.19 13.86 -4.51
C VAL A 345 18.97 12.55 -4.73
N LEU A 346 19.70 12.10 -3.71
CA LEU A 346 20.43 10.84 -3.73
C LEU A 346 19.49 9.64 -3.83
N ALA A 347 18.37 9.67 -3.10
CA ALA A 347 17.35 8.63 -3.20
C ALA A 347 16.71 8.58 -4.60
N ALA A 348 16.38 9.74 -5.19
CA ALA A 348 15.83 9.82 -6.54
C ALA A 348 16.84 9.34 -7.59
N GLY A 349 18.10 9.76 -7.49
CA GLY A 349 19.17 9.32 -8.38
C GLY A 349 19.44 7.81 -8.28
N TYR A 350 19.50 7.27 -7.06
CA TYR A 350 19.64 5.83 -6.83
C TYR A 350 18.45 5.05 -7.40
N ALA A 351 17.22 5.46 -7.09
CA ALA A 351 16.02 4.80 -7.62
C ALA A 351 16.00 4.78 -9.15
N CYS A 352 16.29 5.91 -9.80
CA CYS A 352 16.39 6.01 -11.25
C CYS A 352 17.49 5.08 -11.80
N GLY A 353 18.69 5.11 -11.21
CA GLY A 353 19.81 4.25 -11.61
C GLY A 353 19.49 2.77 -11.48
N THR A 354 18.91 2.34 -10.34
CA THR A 354 18.49 0.95 -10.14
C THR A 354 17.42 0.52 -11.13
N GLY A 355 16.49 1.40 -11.49
CA GLY A 355 15.47 1.13 -12.51
C GLY A 355 16.08 0.92 -13.89
N LEU A 356 16.97 1.82 -14.32
CA LEU A 356 17.64 1.74 -15.62
C LEU A 356 18.53 0.49 -15.74
N VAL A 357 19.36 0.23 -14.74
CA VAL A 357 20.22 -0.97 -14.70
C VAL A 357 19.37 -2.24 -14.61
N GLY A 358 18.29 -2.23 -13.82
CA GLY A 358 17.32 -3.33 -13.74
C GLY A 358 16.69 -3.64 -15.09
N MET A 359 16.22 -2.62 -15.82
CA MET A 359 15.66 -2.80 -17.16
C MET A 359 16.71 -3.33 -18.15
N ALA A 360 17.93 -2.79 -18.12
CA ALA A 360 19.01 -3.24 -18.99
C ALA A 360 19.40 -4.70 -18.72
N THR A 361 19.56 -5.08 -17.45
CA THR A 361 19.88 -6.46 -17.06
C THR A 361 18.76 -7.43 -17.42
N VAL A 362 17.49 -7.07 -17.23
CA VAL A 362 16.35 -7.89 -17.68
C VAL A 362 16.38 -8.04 -19.20
N ALA A 363 16.60 -6.98 -19.97
CA ALA A 363 16.69 -7.05 -21.42
C ALA A 363 17.83 -7.99 -21.88
N VAL A 364 19.02 -7.87 -21.29
CA VAL A 364 20.16 -8.75 -21.59
C VAL A 364 19.86 -10.20 -21.18
N ALA A 365 19.25 -10.43 -20.02
CA ALA A 365 18.90 -11.76 -19.55
C ALA A 365 17.84 -12.43 -20.46
N LEU A 366 16.86 -11.68 -20.94
CA LEU A 366 15.85 -12.17 -21.87
C LEU A 366 16.47 -12.52 -23.23
N ILE A 367 17.37 -11.68 -23.76
CA ILE A 367 18.11 -11.98 -25.00
C ILE A 367 18.98 -13.23 -24.82
N SER A 368 19.73 -13.32 -23.70
CA SER A 368 20.58 -14.49 -23.42
C SER A 368 19.78 -15.78 -23.35
N LYS A 369 18.61 -15.77 -22.69
CA LYS A 369 17.71 -16.94 -22.62
C LYS A 369 17.08 -17.33 -23.96
N THR A 370 16.95 -16.40 -24.91
CA THR A 370 16.48 -16.73 -26.28
C THR A 370 17.55 -17.34 -27.16
N VAL A 371 18.81 -16.94 -26.98
CA VAL A 371 19.94 -17.43 -27.80
C VAL A 371 20.47 -18.75 -27.26
N SER A 372 20.37 -18.98 -25.96
CA SER A 372 20.70 -20.24 -25.31
C SER A 372 19.40 -20.89 -24.79
N PRO A 373 18.57 -21.49 -25.67
CA PRO A 373 17.57 -22.41 -25.18
C PRO A 373 18.33 -23.50 -24.43
N LEU A 374 18.07 -23.63 -23.12
CA LEU A 374 18.51 -24.78 -22.36
C LEU A 374 18.02 -26.01 -23.13
N VAL A 375 18.99 -26.73 -23.72
CA VAL A 375 18.76 -28.04 -24.34
C VAL A 375 18.17 -28.90 -23.23
N TYR A 376 16.94 -29.36 -23.45
CA TYR A 376 16.13 -30.14 -22.51
C TYR A 376 16.85 -31.39 -22.01
#